data_AF-A0A1Y6CD36-F1
#
_entry.id   AF-A0A1Y6CD36-F1
#
_cell.length_a   1.000
_cell.length_b   1.000
_cell.length_c   1.000
_cell.angle_alpha   90.00
_cell.angle_beta   90.00
_cell.angle_gamma   90.00
#
_symmetry.space_group_name_H-M   'P 1'
#
loop_
_entity.id
_entity.type
_entity.pdbx_description
1 polymer ?
#
loop_
_entity_poly.entity_id
_entity_poly.type
_entity_poly.pdbx_seq_one_letter_code
_entity_poly.pdbx_strand_id
1 'polypeptide(L)'
;MLQIKKHYSEPEVFEPITFKDGFNLILGETTEGNVKTSGVGKSMAVEFINYALLKRHSDSRVSLIPEEDLSRDTAVCLDFEINGYIITTKRVINDQECPTLIIDGEKKTYSRLSDANDHLSTLLFADTAYENPPSFRMMMGPLIRDEGSEFKSIISCFDTNKRIPPDYTPHLFLLHVDPNPYSKAKRLYSEMENISKARKKMEENITTLTSKNVSESKADLNELENQVRRIQKDIDRLENIEGFDTVKDEIIDIENQLEQERSKQAVLKSELSNIKLFRGDNYIDGQEVADLYNQFKEGLGDLIKREIEEVTTFKQKIDDFQRSIMEDRKTSIEQEIKVFEESISSPNKLYGEKVSLLDQEGLLVSLKQTIAIHS
;
A
#
# COMPACT_ATOMS: atom_id res chain seq x y z
N MET A 1 -33.44 31.25 -4.03
CA MET A 1 -34.23 30.39 -4.94
C MET A 1 -33.39 30.12 -6.19
N LEU A 2 -33.43 28.91 -6.76
CA LEU A 2 -32.79 28.56 -8.04
C LEU A 2 -33.76 28.87 -9.19
N GLN A 3 -33.31 29.59 -10.22
CA GLN A 3 -34.10 29.85 -11.42
C GLN A 3 -33.25 29.81 -12.69
N ILE A 4 -33.62 28.96 -13.66
CA ILE A 4 -32.97 28.94 -14.99
C ILE A 4 -33.46 30.11 -15.86
N LYS A 5 -32.56 30.69 -16.65
CA LYS A 5 -32.85 31.86 -17.50
C LYS A 5 -32.59 31.57 -18.97
N LYS A 6 -31.45 30.95 -19.33
CA LYS A 6 -31.12 30.67 -20.73
C LYS A 6 -30.21 29.45 -20.88
N HIS A 7 -30.47 28.61 -21.86
CA HIS A 7 -29.66 27.45 -22.20
C HIS A 7 -29.17 27.57 -23.66
N TYR A 8 -27.88 27.36 -23.90
CA TYR A 8 -27.27 27.55 -25.23
C TYR A 8 -25.94 26.78 -25.34
N SER A 9 -25.31 26.84 -26.51
CA SER A 9 -24.00 26.26 -26.78
C SER A 9 -23.02 27.30 -27.35
N GLU A 10 -21.73 27.08 -27.13
CA GLU A 10 -20.64 27.84 -27.77
C GLU A 10 -19.61 26.86 -28.38
N PRO A 11 -19.36 26.84 -29.70
CA PRO A 11 -20.12 27.56 -30.73
C PRO A 11 -21.59 27.12 -30.78
N GLU A 12 -22.44 27.92 -31.42
CA GLU A 12 -23.87 27.64 -31.52
C GLU A 12 -24.13 26.39 -32.39
N VAL A 13 -24.40 25.26 -31.73
CA VAL A 13 -24.74 23.97 -32.36
C VAL A 13 -26.23 23.64 -32.24
N PHE A 14 -26.96 24.34 -31.37
CA PHE A 14 -28.42 24.27 -31.23
C PHE A 14 -28.99 25.64 -30.85
N GLU A 15 -30.26 25.87 -31.21
CA GLU A 15 -30.95 27.13 -30.95
C GLU A 15 -31.04 27.43 -29.44
N PRO A 16 -30.62 28.63 -28.99
CA PRO A 16 -30.74 29.02 -27.59
C PRO A 16 -32.17 28.98 -27.05
N ILE A 17 -32.36 28.32 -25.91
CA ILE A 17 -33.65 28.25 -25.21
C ILE A 17 -33.67 29.31 -24.12
N THR A 18 -34.60 30.25 -24.20
CA THR A 18 -34.80 31.29 -23.16
C THR A 18 -36.01 30.91 -22.29
N PHE A 19 -35.81 30.89 -20.98
CA PHE A 19 -36.85 30.57 -20.00
C PHE A 19 -37.45 31.85 -19.45
N LYS A 20 -38.79 31.91 -19.41
CA LYS A 20 -39.56 32.99 -18.80
C LYS A 20 -40.01 32.61 -17.40
N ASP A 21 -40.46 33.59 -16.63
CA ASP A 21 -41.07 33.33 -15.33
C ASP A 21 -42.34 32.46 -15.48
N GLY A 22 -42.53 31.54 -14.55
CA GLY A 22 -43.67 30.62 -14.53
C GLY A 22 -43.41 29.30 -15.25
N PHE A 23 -44.42 28.82 -15.99
CA PHE A 23 -44.41 27.49 -16.60
C PHE A 23 -43.91 27.54 -18.04
N ASN A 24 -42.81 26.83 -18.31
CA ASN A 24 -42.22 26.73 -19.64
C ASN A 24 -42.46 25.32 -20.20
N LEU A 25 -42.92 25.24 -21.46
CA LEU A 25 -43.18 23.98 -22.16
C LEU A 25 -42.22 23.84 -23.35
N ILE A 26 -41.49 22.73 -23.41
CA ILE A 26 -40.68 22.35 -24.57
C ILE A 26 -41.48 21.32 -25.37
N LEU A 27 -41.99 21.74 -26.53
CA LEU A 27 -42.79 20.90 -27.42
C LEU A 27 -41.94 20.47 -28.61
N GLY A 28 -42.16 19.23 -29.07
CA GLY A 28 -41.56 18.75 -30.31
C GLY A 28 -42.56 18.88 -31.43
N GLU A 29 -42.26 19.70 -32.43
CA GLU A 29 -43.13 19.87 -33.60
C GLU A 29 -42.86 18.77 -34.63
N THR A 30 -43.92 18.31 -35.30
CA THR A 30 -43.83 17.40 -36.45
C THR A 30 -43.68 18.22 -37.72
N THR A 31 -42.72 17.89 -38.56
CA THR A 31 -42.68 18.41 -39.94
C THR A 31 -43.66 17.64 -40.83
N GLU A 32 -44.15 18.27 -41.89
CA GLU A 32 -45.06 17.64 -42.87
C GLU A 32 -44.47 16.30 -43.36
N GLY A 33 -45.20 15.20 -43.15
CA GLY A 33 -44.79 13.85 -43.53
C GLY A 33 -44.21 12.97 -42.42
N ASN A 34 -43.92 13.50 -41.23
CA ASN A 34 -43.42 12.69 -40.10
C ASN A 34 -44.28 12.88 -38.84
N VAL A 35 -45.10 11.87 -38.53
CA VAL A 35 -46.01 11.87 -37.37
C VAL A 35 -45.28 11.54 -36.06
N LYS A 36 -44.03 11.04 -36.12
CA LYS A 36 -43.27 10.66 -34.92
C LYS A 36 -42.48 11.85 -34.38
N THR A 37 -42.85 12.31 -33.18
CA THR A 37 -42.12 13.31 -32.38
C THR A 37 -41.03 12.70 -31.49
N SER A 38 -40.81 11.38 -31.58
CA SER A 38 -39.76 10.64 -30.90
C SER A 38 -38.41 10.94 -31.58
N GLY A 39 -37.43 11.46 -30.85
CA GLY A 39 -36.09 11.75 -31.39
C GLY A 39 -35.82 13.21 -31.77
N VAL A 40 -36.78 14.13 -31.61
CA VAL A 40 -36.61 15.58 -31.88
C VAL A 40 -35.79 16.34 -30.83
N GLY A 41 -35.05 15.64 -29.95
CA GLY A 41 -34.14 16.28 -29.00
C GLY A 41 -34.74 16.79 -27.67
N LYS A 42 -36.04 16.64 -27.40
CA LYS A 42 -36.66 17.08 -26.12
C LYS A 42 -35.92 16.61 -24.87
N SER A 43 -35.70 15.30 -24.76
CA SER A 43 -34.99 14.70 -23.62
C SER A 43 -33.52 15.14 -23.57
N MET A 44 -32.91 15.42 -24.73
CA MET A 44 -31.54 15.91 -24.80
C MET A 44 -31.40 17.36 -24.35
N ALA A 45 -32.38 18.23 -24.61
CA ALA A 45 -32.40 19.59 -24.09
C ALA A 45 -32.39 19.59 -22.54
N VAL A 46 -33.22 18.74 -21.92
CA VAL A 46 -33.22 18.55 -20.45
C VAL A 46 -31.90 17.95 -19.97
N GLU A 47 -31.32 17.02 -20.73
CA GLU A 47 -30.02 16.43 -20.41
C GLU A 47 -28.90 17.48 -20.41
N PHE A 48 -28.86 18.38 -21.40
CA PHE A 48 -27.87 19.44 -21.47
C PHE A 48 -28.01 20.44 -20.31
N ILE A 49 -29.24 20.76 -19.89
CA ILE A 49 -29.47 21.55 -18.67
C ILE A 49 -28.90 20.83 -17.44
N ASN A 50 -29.20 19.54 -17.27
CA ASN A 50 -28.69 18.74 -16.16
C ASN A 50 -27.15 18.61 -16.19
N TYR A 51 -26.57 18.49 -17.39
CA TYR A 51 -25.14 18.52 -17.63
C TYR A 51 -24.53 19.86 -17.21
N ALA A 52 -25.10 20.99 -17.65
CA ALA A 52 -24.65 22.32 -17.26
C ALA A 52 -24.79 22.57 -15.74
N LEU A 53 -25.75 21.89 -15.08
CA LEU A 53 -25.91 21.84 -13.62
C LEU A 53 -25.03 20.75 -12.95
N LEU A 54 -23.83 20.54 -13.50
CA LEU A 54 -22.75 19.72 -12.96
C LEU A 54 -23.02 18.20 -12.87
N LYS A 55 -23.91 17.63 -13.70
CA LYS A 55 -24.02 16.15 -13.82
C LYS A 55 -22.72 15.57 -14.41
N ARG A 56 -22.18 14.50 -13.81
CA ARG A 56 -20.97 13.82 -14.31
C ARG A 56 -21.13 13.41 -15.77
N HIS A 57 -20.09 13.60 -16.58
CA HIS A 57 -20.16 13.31 -18.02
C HIS A 57 -20.39 11.82 -18.28
N SER A 58 -19.67 10.94 -17.58
CA SER A 58 -19.85 9.49 -17.64
C SER A 58 -21.28 9.03 -17.32
N ASP A 59 -22.04 9.85 -16.58
CA ASP A 59 -23.42 9.57 -16.21
C ASP A 59 -24.45 10.23 -17.11
N SER A 60 -24.02 11.07 -18.05
CA SER A 60 -24.87 11.88 -18.91
C SER A 60 -24.95 11.31 -20.32
N ARG A 61 -26.12 11.44 -20.95
CA ARG A 61 -26.28 11.05 -22.37
C ARG A 61 -25.44 11.91 -23.32
N VAL A 62 -24.95 13.07 -22.87
CA VAL A 62 -23.97 13.88 -23.61
C VAL A 62 -22.71 13.07 -23.95
N SER A 63 -22.30 12.14 -23.09
CA SER A 63 -21.14 11.27 -23.35
C SER A 63 -21.34 10.28 -24.48
N LEU A 64 -22.58 10.01 -24.86
CA LEU A 64 -22.93 9.05 -25.91
C LEU A 64 -23.05 9.73 -27.28
N ILE A 65 -22.96 11.06 -27.35
CA ILE A 65 -23.10 11.79 -28.60
C ILE A 65 -21.80 11.61 -29.42
N PRO A 66 -21.90 11.14 -30.68
CA PRO A 66 -20.77 11.05 -31.59
C PRO A 66 -20.12 12.42 -31.85
N GLU A 67 -18.82 12.43 -32.12
CA GLU A 67 -18.08 13.67 -32.41
C GLU A 67 -18.53 14.34 -33.72
N GLU A 68 -19.00 13.53 -34.68
CA GLU A 68 -19.60 13.99 -35.94
C GLU A 68 -20.88 14.80 -35.74
N ASP A 69 -21.65 14.53 -34.68
CA ASP A 69 -22.89 15.25 -34.35
C ASP A 69 -22.64 16.43 -33.39
N LEU A 70 -21.61 16.32 -32.54
CA LEU A 70 -21.29 17.31 -31.53
C LEU A 70 -19.78 17.37 -31.29
N SER A 71 -19.17 18.46 -31.78
CA SER A 71 -17.74 18.72 -31.59
C SER A 71 -17.36 18.67 -30.12
N ARG A 72 -16.23 18.02 -29.81
CA ARG A 72 -15.71 17.92 -28.44
C ARG A 72 -15.31 19.28 -27.85
N ASP A 73 -15.04 20.28 -28.70
CA ASP A 73 -14.73 21.65 -28.26
C ASP A 73 -15.98 22.48 -27.91
N THR A 74 -17.18 21.92 -28.11
CA THR A 74 -18.43 22.61 -27.79
C THR A 74 -18.59 22.76 -26.28
N ALA A 75 -18.93 23.97 -25.85
CA ALA A 75 -19.32 24.30 -24.49
C ALA A 75 -20.84 24.33 -24.35
N VAL A 76 -21.37 23.51 -23.45
CA VAL A 76 -22.77 23.55 -23.01
C VAL A 76 -22.89 24.63 -21.93
N CYS A 77 -23.75 25.62 -22.19
CA CYS A 77 -23.89 26.79 -21.33
C CYS A 77 -25.30 26.89 -20.73
N LEU A 78 -25.37 27.34 -19.47
CA LEU A 78 -26.63 27.62 -18.78
C LEU A 78 -26.49 28.86 -17.91
N ASP A 79 -27.35 29.84 -18.18
CA ASP A 79 -27.55 31.01 -17.34
C ASP A 79 -28.69 30.72 -16.36
N PHE A 80 -28.44 30.93 -15.08
CA PHE A 80 -29.40 30.74 -14.00
C PHE A 80 -29.08 31.67 -12.83
N GLU A 81 -29.97 31.72 -11.86
CA GLU A 81 -29.86 32.55 -10.67
C GLU A 81 -29.96 31.67 -9.42
N ILE A 82 -29.11 31.90 -8.43
CA ILE A 82 -29.19 31.28 -7.10
C ILE A 82 -29.20 32.38 -6.06
N ASN A 83 -30.29 32.50 -5.29
CA ASN A 83 -30.35 33.44 -4.14
C ASN A 83 -29.95 34.89 -4.51
N GLY A 84 -30.25 35.34 -5.74
CA GLY A 84 -29.89 36.66 -6.25
C GLY A 84 -28.55 36.74 -7.01
N TYR A 85 -27.70 35.72 -6.92
CA TYR A 85 -26.46 35.62 -7.70
C TYR A 85 -26.77 35.20 -9.14
N ILE A 86 -26.28 35.95 -10.12
CA ILE A 86 -26.40 35.63 -11.55
C ILE A 86 -25.24 34.72 -11.94
N ILE A 87 -25.53 33.52 -12.41
CA ILE A 87 -24.54 32.48 -12.65
C ILE A 87 -24.67 31.96 -14.08
N THR A 88 -23.55 31.91 -14.80
CA THR A 88 -23.41 31.15 -16.04
C THR A 88 -22.49 29.97 -15.79
N THR A 89 -22.97 28.74 -15.99
CA THR A 89 -22.11 27.56 -16.11
C THR A 89 -21.70 27.38 -17.57
N LYS A 90 -20.42 27.10 -17.80
CA LYS A 90 -19.88 26.69 -19.10
C LYS A 90 -19.13 25.37 -18.93
N ARG A 91 -19.52 24.35 -19.70
CA ARG A 91 -18.90 23.03 -19.67
C ARG A 91 -18.52 22.57 -21.07
N VAL A 92 -17.22 22.52 -21.33
CA VAL A 92 -16.66 21.99 -22.59
C VAL A 92 -16.71 20.47 -22.55
N ILE A 93 -17.12 19.85 -23.65
CA ILE A 93 -17.29 18.38 -23.71
C ILE A 93 -15.93 17.67 -23.57
N ASN A 94 -14.86 18.21 -24.16
CA ASN A 94 -13.51 17.67 -24.06
C ASN A 94 -12.85 17.93 -22.69
N ASP A 95 -13.27 18.98 -21.99
CA ASP A 95 -12.75 19.36 -20.66
C ASP A 95 -13.84 19.20 -19.58
N GLN A 96 -14.39 18.00 -19.53
CA GLN A 96 -15.61 17.68 -18.79
C GLN A 96 -15.50 17.89 -17.27
N GLU A 97 -14.31 17.78 -16.69
CA GLU A 97 -14.07 17.87 -15.25
C GLU A 97 -13.73 19.30 -14.79
N CYS A 98 -13.44 20.21 -15.72
CA CYS A 98 -13.02 21.58 -15.41
C CYS A 98 -14.09 22.60 -15.83
N PRO A 99 -15.24 22.67 -15.12
CA PRO A 99 -16.26 23.64 -15.46
C PRO A 99 -15.74 25.08 -15.23
N THR A 100 -16.32 26.01 -15.97
CA THR A 100 -16.17 27.44 -15.70
C THR A 100 -17.49 27.99 -15.18
N LEU A 101 -17.45 28.73 -14.08
CA LEU A 101 -18.58 29.48 -13.55
C LEU A 101 -18.30 30.97 -13.72
N ILE A 102 -19.28 31.72 -14.24
CA ILE A 102 -19.25 33.19 -14.25
C ILE A 102 -20.30 33.62 -13.25
N ILE A 103 -19.91 34.25 -12.15
CA ILE A 103 -20.80 34.63 -11.04
C ILE A 103 -20.77 36.15 -10.93
N ASP A 104 -21.90 36.81 -11.17
CA ASP A 104 -22.04 38.27 -11.22
C ASP A 104 -20.98 38.95 -12.13
N GLY A 105 -20.63 38.27 -13.23
CA GLY A 105 -19.62 38.73 -14.19
C GLY A 105 -18.19 38.27 -13.90
N GLU A 106 -17.90 37.74 -12.70
CA GLU A 106 -16.56 37.21 -12.37
C GLU A 106 -16.39 35.78 -12.87
N LYS A 107 -15.45 35.58 -13.79
CA LYS A 107 -15.10 34.27 -14.33
C LYS A 107 -14.19 33.50 -13.36
N LYS A 108 -14.62 32.30 -12.95
CA LYS A 108 -13.86 31.33 -12.15
C LYS A 108 -13.81 29.99 -12.87
N THR A 109 -12.60 29.47 -13.09
CA THR A 109 -12.38 28.15 -13.68
C THR A 109 -11.94 27.17 -12.59
N TYR A 110 -12.54 25.99 -12.57
CA TYR A 110 -12.26 24.94 -11.58
C TYR A 110 -11.46 23.82 -12.23
N SER A 111 -10.56 23.20 -11.48
CA SER A 111 -9.81 22.01 -11.94
C SER A 111 -10.59 20.70 -11.70
N ARG A 112 -11.65 20.74 -10.89
CA ARG A 112 -12.49 19.59 -10.57
C ARG A 112 -13.96 19.98 -10.51
N LEU A 113 -14.81 19.05 -10.95
CA LEU A 113 -16.26 19.20 -10.90
C LEU A 113 -16.77 19.30 -9.46
N SER A 114 -16.10 18.64 -8.51
CA SER A 114 -16.41 18.71 -7.07
C SER A 114 -16.31 20.13 -6.54
N ASP A 115 -15.28 20.86 -6.92
CA ASP A 115 -14.96 22.17 -6.34
C ASP A 115 -15.99 23.21 -6.81
N ALA A 116 -16.42 23.10 -8.07
CA ALA A 116 -17.54 23.89 -8.59
C ALA A 116 -18.86 23.54 -7.90
N ASN A 117 -19.11 22.25 -7.64
CA ASN A 117 -20.31 21.80 -6.92
C ASN A 117 -20.32 22.31 -5.47
N ASP A 118 -19.19 22.30 -4.79
CA ASP A 118 -19.06 22.80 -3.43
C ASP A 118 -19.31 24.31 -3.38
N HIS A 119 -18.77 25.08 -4.32
CA HIS A 119 -19.02 26.51 -4.41
C HIS A 119 -20.51 26.84 -4.68
N LEU A 120 -21.15 26.14 -5.62
CA LEU A 120 -22.59 26.30 -5.84
C LEU A 120 -23.42 25.86 -4.62
N SER A 121 -22.94 24.87 -3.86
CA SER A 121 -23.57 24.46 -2.60
C SER A 121 -23.49 25.58 -1.56
N THR A 122 -22.32 26.21 -1.40
CA THR A 122 -22.14 27.36 -0.50
C THR A 122 -23.09 28.51 -0.86
N LEU A 123 -23.25 28.82 -2.15
CA LEU A 123 -24.17 29.86 -2.59
C LEU A 123 -25.64 29.50 -2.36
N LEU A 124 -26.03 28.25 -2.63
CA LEU A 124 -27.39 27.78 -2.47
C LEU A 124 -27.82 27.74 -1.00
N PHE A 125 -26.88 27.43 -0.10
CA PHE A 125 -27.13 27.20 1.33
C PHE A 125 -26.49 28.23 2.27
N ALA A 126 -26.16 29.42 1.76
CA ALA A 126 -25.51 30.48 2.55
C ALA A 126 -26.27 30.83 3.85
N ASP A 127 -27.60 30.79 3.81
CA ASP A 127 -28.47 31.17 4.94
C ASP A 127 -28.97 29.98 5.78
N THR A 128 -28.43 28.76 5.59
CA THR A 128 -28.91 27.59 6.36
C THR A 128 -28.23 27.45 7.70
N ALA A 129 -29.00 27.09 8.72
CA ALA A 129 -28.49 26.81 10.06
C ALA A 129 -27.94 25.38 10.24
N TYR A 130 -27.97 24.55 9.20
CA TYR A 130 -27.53 23.16 9.29
C TYR A 130 -26.02 23.05 9.09
N GLU A 131 -25.36 22.26 9.93
CA GLU A 131 -23.91 22.02 9.84
C GLU A 131 -23.52 21.32 8.52
N ASN A 132 -24.34 20.37 8.04
CA ASN A 132 -24.11 19.68 6.76
C ASN A 132 -25.39 19.69 5.91
N PRO A 133 -25.65 20.77 5.15
CA PRO A 133 -26.73 20.78 4.17
C PRO A 133 -26.44 19.79 3.03
N PRO A 134 -27.46 19.36 2.25
CA PRO A 134 -27.22 18.59 1.03
C PRO A 134 -26.30 19.37 0.07
N SER A 135 -25.61 18.68 -0.84
CA SER A 135 -24.88 19.39 -1.90
C SER A 135 -25.81 19.88 -3.01
N PHE A 136 -25.33 20.85 -3.79
CA PHE A 136 -26.02 21.37 -4.98
C PHE A 136 -26.48 20.26 -5.91
N ARG A 137 -25.59 19.32 -6.26
CA ARG A 137 -25.97 18.19 -7.13
C ARG A 137 -26.95 17.22 -6.48
N MET A 138 -26.92 17.03 -5.16
CA MET A 138 -27.91 16.21 -4.46
C MET A 138 -29.31 16.81 -4.59
N MET A 139 -29.43 18.14 -4.52
CA MET A 139 -30.71 18.84 -4.73
C MET A 139 -31.26 18.68 -6.14
N MET A 140 -30.41 18.58 -7.14
CA MET A 140 -30.86 18.35 -8.52
C MET A 140 -31.57 17.01 -8.70
N GLY A 141 -31.37 16.04 -7.79
CA GLY A 141 -32.09 14.77 -7.79
C GLY A 141 -33.62 14.95 -7.79
N PRO A 142 -34.23 15.44 -6.70
CA PRO A 142 -35.67 15.70 -6.66
C PRO A 142 -36.14 16.81 -7.63
N LEU A 143 -35.28 17.77 -7.97
CA LEU A 143 -35.66 18.93 -8.80
C LEU A 143 -35.65 18.64 -10.31
N ILE A 144 -34.87 17.66 -10.77
CA ILE A 144 -34.76 17.28 -12.19
C ILE A 144 -35.06 15.80 -12.33
N ARG A 145 -36.18 15.47 -12.98
CA ARG A 145 -36.56 14.12 -13.36
C ARG A 145 -36.35 13.92 -14.85
N ASP A 146 -35.44 13.03 -15.20
CA ASP A 146 -35.22 12.63 -16.59
C ASP A 146 -36.14 11.47 -16.99
N GLU A 147 -36.11 11.09 -18.27
CA GLU A 147 -36.93 10.03 -18.85
C GLU A 147 -36.66 8.64 -18.23
N GLY A 148 -35.45 8.40 -17.72
CA GLY A 148 -35.08 7.16 -17.05
C GLY A 148 -35.54 7.07 -15.60
N SER A 149 -36.02 8.18 -15.04
CA SER A 149 -36.48 8.27 -13.65
C SER A 149 -37.94 7.81 -13.53
N GLU A 150 -38.23 6.91 -12.60
CA GLU A 150 -39.61 6.49 -12.32
C GLU A 150 -40.30 7.44 -11.33
N PHE A 151 -41.56 7.78 -11.59
CA PHE A 151 -42.38 8.63 -10.71
C PHE A 151 -43.05 7.86 -9.54
N LYS A 152 -42.82 6.54 -9.42
CA LYS A 152 -43.42 5.72 -8.35
C LYS A 152 -42.87 6.03 -6.96
N SER A 153 -41.67 6.60 -6.89
CA SER A 153 -40.99 6.91 -5.64
C SER A 153 -40.52 8.35 -5.67
N ILE A 154 -40.83 9.10 -4.61
CA ILE A 154 -40.31 10.45 -4.44
C ILE A 154 -38.80 10.41 -4.14
N ILE A 155 -38.30 9.34 -3.52
CA ILE A 155 -36.91 9.20 -3.07
C ILE A 155 -36.00 8.69 -4.19
N SER A 156 -36.51 7.79 -5.04
CA SER A 156 -35.75 7.19 -6.13
C SER A 156 -35.75 8.12 -7.34
N CYS A 157 -34.83 9.08 -7.30
CA CYS A 157 -34.84 10.24 -8.18
C CYS A 157 -34.14 10.06 -9.52
N PHE A 158 -33.44 8.95 -9.71
CA PHE A 158 -32.48 8.77 -10.78
C PHE A 158 -32.87 7.60 -11.69
N ASP A 159 -32.14 7.48 -12.79
CA ASP A 159 -32.24 6.38 -13.76
C ASP A 159 -32.31 5.01 -13.06
N THR A 160 -33.42 4.30 -13.29
CA THR A 160 -33.69 2.99 -12.68
C THR A 160 -32.71 1.91 -13.13
N ASN A 161 -32.05 2.08 -14.28
CA ASN A 161 -31.05 1.14 -14.77
C ASN A 161 -29.75 1.18 -13.92
N LYS A 162 -29.47 2.31 -13.26
CA LYS A 162 -28.20 2.53 -12.54
C LYS A 162 -28.20 2.01 -11.10
N ARG A 163 -29.33 1.47 -10.59
CA ARG A 163 -29.49 0.95 -9.22
C ARG A 163 -28.88 1.86 -8.15
N ILE A 164 -29.10 3.17 -8.28
CA ILE A 164 -28.56 4.17 -7.37
C ILE A 164 -29.28 4.05 -6.01
N PRO A 165 -28.56 3.94 -4.88
CA PRO A 165 -29.18 3.85 -3.57
C PRO A 165 -30.05 5.07 -3.25
N PRO A 166 -31.21 4.89 -2.60
CA PRO A 166 -32.05 6.02 -2.17
C PRO A 166 -31.30 6.98 -1.24
N ASP A 167 -31.49 8.29 -1.47
CA ASP A 167 -30.93 9.34 -0.61
C ASP A 167 -32.04 10.25 -0.09
N TYR A 168 -32.21 10.24 1.24
CA TYR A 168 -33.24 11.02 1.92
C TYR A 168 -32.80 12.45 2.23
N THR A 169 -31.50 12.76 2.13
CA THR A 169 -30.92 14.05 2.53
C THR A 169 -31.64 15.25 1.89
N PRO A 170 -31.89 15.28 0.55
CA PRO A 170 -32.59 16.40 -0.07
C PRO A 170 -34.03 16.55 0.42
N HIS A 171 -34.72 15.43 0.67
CA HIS A 171 -36.11 15.41 1.10
C HIS A 171 -36.25 15.91 2.55
N LEU A 172 -35.38 15.42 3.44
CA LEU A 172 -35.33 15.89 4.83
C LEU A 172 -35.11 17.40 4.86
N PHE A 173 -34.12 17.88 4.10
CA PHE A 173 -33.84 19.31 3.99
C PHE A 173 -35.05 20.12 3.48
N LEU A 174 -35.71 19.69 2.39
CA LEU A 174 -36.89 20.36 1.85
C LEU A 174 -38.09 20.37 2.80
N LEU A 175 -38.19 19.38 3.69
CA LEU A 175 -39.20 19.29 4.73
C LEU A 175 -38.81 20.05 6.02
N HIS A 176 -37.70 20.80 5.99
CA HIS A 176 -37.13 21.48 7.16
C HIS A 176 -36.79 20.54 8.33
N VAL A 177 -36.48 19.28 8.02
CA VAL A 177 -35.96 18.28 8.96
C VAL A 177 -34.44 18.24 8.84
N ASP A 178 -33.76 18.31 9.98
CA ASP A 178 -32.29 18.25 10.01
C ASP A 178 -31.76 16.95 9.36
N PRO A 179 -30.98 17.04 8.26
CA PRO A 179 -30.42 15.86 7.60
C PRO A 179 -29.17 15.29 8.31
N ASN A 180 -28.61 15.99 9.31
CA ASN A 180 -27.37 15.58 9.97
C ASN A 180 -27.45 14.18 10.62
N PRO A 181 -28.51 13.83 11.38
CA PRO A 181 -28.61 12.49 11.99
C PRO A 181 -28.63 11.37 10.94
N TYR A 182 -29.34 11.58 9.82
CA TYR A 182 -29.38 10.62 8.71
C TYR A 182 -28.00 10.45 8.08
N SER A 183 -27.31 11.56 7.81
CA SER A 183 -25.96 11.54 7.23
C SER A 183 -24.95 10.84 8.14
N LYS A 184 -25.02 11.10 9.46
CA LYS A 184 -24.20 10.42 10.47
C LYS A 184 -24.49 8.91 10.51
N ALA A 185 -25.77 8.51 10.51
CA ALA A 185 -26.16 7.11 10.49
C ALA A 185 -25.66 6.38 9.23
N LYS A 186 -25.78 7.02 8.05
CA LYS A 186 -25.28 6.47 6.77
C LYS A 186 -23.76 6.28 6.78
N ARG A 187 -23.01 7.25 7.34
CA ARG A 187 -21.54 7.15 7.50
C ARG A 187 -21.15 6.00 8.41
N LEU A 188 -21.75 5.92 9.60
CA LEU A 188 -21.49 4.84 10.56
C LEU A 188 -21.79 3.47 9.97
N TYR A 189 -22.90 3.34 9.22
CA TYR A 189 -23.23 2.09 8.54
C TYR A 189 -22.17 1.68 7.51
N SER A 190 -21.68 2.62 6.70
CA SER A 190 -20.62 2.34 5.72
C SER A 190 -19.28 1.97 6.38
N GLU A 191 -18.92 2.63 7.48
CA GLU A 191 -17.75 2.28 8.29
C GLU A 191 -17.86 0.84 8.83
N MET A 192 -19.02 0.47 9.37
CA MET A 192 -19.29 -0.91 9.82
C MET A 192 -19.16 -1.93 8.69
N GLU A 193 -19.68 -1.62 7.50
CA GLU A 193 -19.58 -2.51 6.33
C GLU A 193 -18.12 -2.71 5.89
N ASN A 194 -17.33 -1.64 5.90
CA ASN A 194 -15.90 -1.69 5.55
C ASN A 194 -15.10 -2.51 6.57
N ILE A 195 -15.36 -2.33 7.86
CA ILE A 195 -14.75 -3.12 8.93
C ILE A 195 -15.12 -4.61 8.76
N SER A 196 -16.39 -4.90 8.46
CA SER A 196 -16.85 -6.27 8.22
C SER A 196 -16.15 -6.92 7.03
N LYS A 197 -16.01 -6.20 5.90
CA LYS A 197 -15.26 -6.68 4.72
C LYS A 197 -13.78 -6.91 5.02
N ALA A 198 -13.14 -5.98 5.74
CA ALA A 198 -11.74 -6.11 6.13
C ALA A 198 -11.52 -7.33 7.03
N ARG A 199 -12.41 -7.53 8.01
CA ARG A 199 -12.40 -8.71 8.87
C ARG A 199 -12.54 -10.00 8.06
N LYS A 200 -13.50 -10.08 7.15
CA LYS A 200 -13.69 -11.26 6.30
C LYS A 200 -12.45 -11.56 5.45
N LYS A 201 -11.85 -10.53 4.85
CA LYS A 201 -10.60 -10.67 4.08
C LYS A 201 -9.43 -11.15 4.95
N MET A 202 -9.36 -10.69 6.20
CA MET A 202 -8.34 -11.13 7.15
C MET A 202 -8.55 -12.59 7.56
N GLU A 203 -9.80 -13.01 7.80
CA GLU A 203 -10.16 -14.42 8.03
C GLU A 203 -9.75 -15.29 6.83
N GLU A 204 -10.07 -14.87 5.60
CA GLU A 204 -9.68 -15.56 4.36
C GLU A 204 -8.14 -15.65 4.19
N ASN A 205 -7.42 -14.57 4.47
CA ASN A 205 -5.96 -14.54 4.40
C ASN A 205 -5.32 -15.49 5.41
N ILE A 206 -5.83 -15.54 6.65
CA ILE A 206 -5.35 -16.47 7.68
C ILE A 206 -5.55 -17.91 7.19
N THR A 207 -6.74 -18.25 6.71
CA THR A 207 -7.02 -19.60 6.19
C THR A 207 -6.13 -19.98 5.01
N THR A 208 -5.74 -19.01 4.17
CA THR A 208 -4.89 -19.24 3.00
C THR A 208 -3.41 -19.43 3.40
N LEU A 209 -2.92 -18.65 4.39
CA LEU A 209 -1.53 -18.70 4.85
C LEU A 209 -1.25 -19.93 5.73
N THR A 210 -2.19 -20.33 6.56
CA THR A 210 -2.00 -21.44 7.51
C THR A 210 -2.60 -22.76 7.03
N SER A 211 -3.39 -22.75 5.94
CA SER A 211 -4.21 -23.89 5.48
C SER A 211 -5.13 -24.48 6.56
N LYS A 212 -5.35 -23.73 7.66
CA LYS A 212 -6.09 -24.16 8.85
C LYS A 212 -7.21 -23.16 9.15
N ASN A 213 -8.35 -23.67 9.59
CA ASN A 213 -9.48 -22.82 9.97
C ASN A 213 -9.19 -22.08 11.29
N VAL A 214 -9.75 -20.87 11.48
CA VAL A 214 -9.56 -20.03 12.69
C VAL A 214 -9.88 -20.79 14.01
N SER A 215 -10.72 -21.82 13.95
CA SER A 215 -11.00 -22.75 15.05
C SER A 215 -9.79 -23.59 15.49
N GLU A 216 -8.96 -24.04 14.54
CA GLU A 216 -7.79 -24.88 14.80
C GLU A 216 -6.64 -24.05 15.36
N SER A 217 -6.47 -22.80 14.90
CA SER A 217 -5.47 -21.88 15.48
C SER A 217 -5.75 -21.55 16.95
N LYS A 218 -7.01 -21.57 17.41
CA LYS A 218 -7.34 -21.45 18.84
C LYS A 218 -7.00 -22.72 19.63
N ALA A 219 -7.11 -23.89 19.02
CA ALA A 219 -6.71 -25.14 19.65
C ALA A 219 -5.19 -25.19 19.83
N ASP A 220 -4.44 -24.82 18.79
CA ASP A 220 -2.96 -24.75 18.82
C ASP A 220 -2.48 -23.74 19.88
N LEU A 221 -3.14 -22.57 20.00
CA LEU A 221 -2.80 -21.56 21.00
C LEU A 221 -3.07 -22.05 22.43
N ASN A 222 -4.18 -22.76 22.65
CA ASN A 222 -4.48 -23.39 23.94
C ASN A 222 -3.48 -24.51 24.28
N GLU A 223 -2.99 -25.25 23.28
CA GLU A 223 -1.96 -26.27 23.48
C GLU A 223 -0.63 -25.64 23.89
N LEU A 224 -0.22 -24.56 23.22
CA LEU A 224 0.96 -23.78 23.58
C LEU A 224 0.86 -23.17 24.99
N GLU A 225 -0.28 -22.58 25.36
CA GLU A 225 -0.50 -22.07 26.74
C GLU A 225 -0.37 -23.18 27.78
N ASN A 226 -0.88 -24.38 27.47
CA ASN A 226 -0.76 -25.53 28.36
C ASN A 226 0.68 -26.03 28.49
N GLN A 227 1.47 -26.00 27.40
CA GLN A 227 2.89 -26.33 27.43
C GLN A 227 3.67 -25.32 28.30
N VAL A 228 3.42 -24.01 28.11
CA VAL A 228 4.05 -22.95 28.91
C VAL A 228 3.72 -23.12 30.40
N ARG A 229 2.47 -23.41 30.76
CA ARG A 229 2.09 -23.65 32.16
C ARG A 229 2.76 -24.88 32.77
N ARG A 230 3.03 -25.93 31.99
CA ARG A 230 3.76 -27.11 32.47
C ARG A 230 5.22 -26.75 32.74
N ILE A 231 5.86 -26.06 31.80
CA ILE A 231 7.24 -25.59 31.94
C ILE A 231 7.37 -24.69 33.16
N GLN A 232 6.44 -23.75 33.38
CA GLN A 232 6.45 -22.88 34.56
C GLN A 232 6.37 -23.68 35.87
N LYS A 233 5.50 -24.68 35.94
CA LYS A 233 5.40 -25.56 37.12
C LYS A 233 6.66 -26.39 37.35
N ASP A 234 7.32 -26.81 36.29
CA ASP A 234 8.57 -27.56 36.38
C ASP A 234 9.72 -26.65 36.86
N ILE A 235 9.75 -25.39 36.40
CA ILE A 235 10.67 -24.35 36.90
C ILE A 235 10.43 -24.07 38.39
N ASP A 236 9.18 -23.81 38.79
CA ASP A 236 8.84 -23.52 40.19
C ASP A 236 9.19 -24.71 41.11
N ARG A 237 9.15 -25.95 40.61
CA ARG A 237 9.57 -27.14 41.35
C ARG A 237 11.07 -27.25 41.49
N LEU A 238 11.82 -26.91 40.44
CA LEU A 238 13.28 -26.89 40.46
C LEU A 238 13.82 -25.82 41.43
N GLU A 239 13.20 -24.64 41.47
CA GLU A 239 13.58 -23.56 42.40
C GLU A 239 13.36 -23.92 43.88
N ASN A 240 12.49 -24.89 44.19
CA ASN A 240 12.18 -25.31 45.56
C ASN A 240 13.06 -26.46 46.09
N ILE A 241 14.06 -26.92 45.34
CA ILE A 241 14.98 -27.97 45.78
C ILE A 241 16.09 -27.33 46.64
N GLU A 242 16.26 -27.79 47.88
CA GLU A 242 17.35 -27.32 48.76
C GLU A 242 18.72 -27.60 48.12
N GLY A 243 19.50 -26.54 47.92
CA GLY A 243 20.79 -26.59 47.21
C GLY A 243 20.74 -26.21 45.73
N PHE A 244 19.55 -25.90 45.17
CA PHE A 244 19.40 -25.43 43.80
C PHE A 244 20.17 -24.12 43.55
N ASP A 245 20.05 -23.13 44.43
CA ASP A 245 20.77 -21.85 44.26
C ASP A 245 22.30 -22.06 44.26
N THR A 246 22.81 -22.96 45.12
CA THR A 246 24.25 -23.25 45.16
C THR A 246 24.74 -23.94 43.90
N VAL A 247 23.98 -24.92 43.38
CA VAL A 247 24.36 -25.63 42.14
C VAL A 247 24.14 -24.74 40.91
N LYS A 248 23.13 -23.86 40.94
CA LYS A 248 22.84 -22.86 39.90
C LYS A 248 23.97 -21.85 39.77
N ASP A 249 24.46 -21.30 40.87
CA ASP A 249 25.58 -20.35 40.84
C ASP A 249 26.86 -21.03 40.32
N GLU A 250 27.13 -22.26 40.74
CA GLU A 250 28.24 -23.06 40.22
C GLU A 250 28.10 -23.35 38.70
N ILE A 251 26.89 -23.63 38.22
CA ILE A 251 26.62 -23.86 36.79
C ILE A 251 26.80 -22.57 35.99
N ILE A 252 26.31 -21.44 36.48
CA ILE A 252 26.46 -20.12 35.84
C ILE A 252 27.94 -19.75 35.73
N ASP A 253 28.73 -20.01 36.78
CA ASP A 253 30.17 -19.76 36.75
C ASP A 253 30.89 -20.64 35.71
N ILE A 254 30.51 -21.91 35.59
CA ILE A 254 31.06 -22.82 34.57
C ILE A 254 30.65 -22.38 33.16
N GLU A 255 29.40 -21.95 32.96
CA GLU A 255 28.92 -21.45 31.66
C GLU A 255 29.65 -20.19 31.23
N ASN A 256 29.85 -19.23 32.14
CA ASN A 256 30.61 -18.01 31.88
C ASN A 256 32.07 -18.33 31.50
N GLN A 257 32.70 -19.29 32.17
CA GLN A 257 34.05 -19.75 31.83
C GLN A 257 34.08 -20.40 30.45
N LEU A 258 33.12 -21.28 30.15
CA LEU A 258 33.02 -21.95 28.85
C LEU A 258 32.77 -20.94 27.71
N GLU A 259 31.93 -19.94 27.92
CA GLU A 259 31.65 -18.90 26.93
C GLU A 259 32.90 -18.06 26.64
N GLN A 260 33.64 -17.64 27.67
CA GLN A 260 34.90 -16.93 27.49
C GLN A 260 35.91 -17.75 26.69
N GLU A 261 36.09 -19.02 27.01
CA GLU A 261 37.06 -19.87 26.32
C GLU A 261 36.62 -20.21 24.88
N ARG A 262 35.32 -20.41 24.63
CA ARG A 262 34.77 -20.61 23.27
C ARG A 262 34.89 -19.35 22.42
N SER A 263 34.69 -18.16 23.00
CA SER A 263 34.84 -16.90 22.27
C SER A 263 36.28 -16.69 21.79
N LYS A 264 37.27 -16.95 22.66
CA LYS A 264 38.70 -16.91 22.31
C LYS A 264 39.03 -17.93 21.23
N GLN A 265 38.52 -19.16 21.36
CA GLN A 265 38.72 -20.21 20.35
C GLN A 265 38.12 -19.83 18.98
N ALA A 266 36.95 -19.19 18.96
CA ALA A 266 36.29 -18.76 17.72
C ALA A 266 37.10 -17.67 16.99
N VAL A 267 37.66 -16.71 17.74
CA VAL A 267 38.55 -15.66 17.19
C VAL A 267 39.78 -16.30 16.54
N LEU A 268 40.44 -17.23 17.23
CA LEU A 268 41.63 -17.93 16.72
C LEU A 268 41.32 -18.80 15.50
N LYS A 269 40.16 -19.48 15.47
CA LYS A 269 39.70 -20.24 14.29
C LYS A 269 39.43 -19.34 13.08
N SER A 270 38.90 -18.14 13.30
CA SER A 270 38.70 -17.15 12.24
C SER A 270 40.04 -16.63 11.69
N GLU A 271 41.00 -16.31 12.57
CA GLU A 271 42.36 -15.90 12.17
C GLU A 271 43.05 -16.99 11.33
N LEU A 272 42.91 -18.26 11.74
CA LEU A 272 43.45 -19.41 11.00
C LEU A 272 42.77 -19.63 9.64
N SER A 273 41.46 -19.38 9.55
CA SER A 273 40.72 -19.40 8.27
C SER A 273 41.23 -18.32 7.31
N ASN A 274 41.46 -17.10 7.83
CA ASN A 274 41.99 -15.99 7.03
C ASN A 274 43.40 -16.30 6.51
N ILE A 275 44.28 -16.89 7.33
CA ILE A 275 45.63 -17.31 6.90
C ILE A 275 45.56 -18.36 5.77
N LYS A 276 44.60 -19.29 5.82
CA LYS A 276 44.41 -20.30 4.76
C LYS A 276 43.96 -19.70 3.42
N LEU A 277 43.21 -18.60 3.44
CA LEU A 277 42.72 -17.91 2.23
C LEU A 277 43.83 -17.17 1.46
N PHE A 278 44.96 -16.84 2.09
CA PHE A 278 46.09 -16.16 1.44
C PHE A 278 46.95 -17.06 0.53
N ARG A 279 46.59 -18.34 0.36
CA ARG A 279 47.29 -19.26 -0.55
C ARG A 279 46.76 -19.15 -1.99
N GLY A 280 47.17 -18.12 -2.72
CA GLY A 280 46.87 -17.96 -4.14
C GLY A 280 48.08 -17.43 -4.91
N ASP A 281 48.70 -18.28 -5.73
CA ASP A 281 49.84 -17.91 -6.55
C ASP A 281 49.35 -17.37 -7.91
N ASN A 282 49.36 -16.05 -8.07
CA ASN A 282 49.20 -15.41 -9.37
C ASN A 282 50.57 -14.98 -9.89
N TYR A 283 51.21 -15.88 -10.64
CA TYR A 283 52.40 -15.56 -11.44
C TYR A 283 51.97 -15.32 -12.89
N ILE A 284 52.55 -14.30 -13.51
CA ILE A 284 52.36 -13.98 -14.93
C ILE A 284 53.31 -14.87 -15.73
N ASP A 285 52.82 -15.54 -16.77
CA ASP A 285 53.68 -16.34 -17.65
C ASP A 285 54.56 -15.40 -18.49
N GLY A 286 55.85 -15.35 -18.15
CA GLY A 286 56.83 -14.51 -18.83
C GLY A 286 57.00 -14.88 -20.30
N GLN A 287 56.65 -16.11 -20.71
CA GLN A 287 56.74 -16.54 -22.10
C GLN A 287 55.64 -15.93 -22.97
N GLU A 288 54.39 -15.90 -22.50
CA GLU A 288 53.27 -15.27 -23.22
C GLU A 288 53.52 -13.77 -23.45
N VAL A 289 54.08 -13.09 -22.44
CA VAL A 289 54.42 -11.67 -22.54
C VAL A 289 55.57 -11.47 -23.54
N ALA A 290 56.61 -12.32 -23.49
CA ALA A 290 57.73 -12.26 -24.42
C ALA A 290 57.28 -12.43 -25.89
N ASP A 291 56.42 -13.42 -26.14
CA ASP A 291 55.91 -13.73 -27.47
C ASP A 291 55.07 -12.57 -28.03
N LEU A 292 54.27 -11.92 -27.18
CA LEU A 292 53.47 -10.74 -27.57
C LEU A 292 54.37 -9.55 -27.96
N TYR A 293 55.41 -9.25 -27.18
CA TYR A 293 56.28 -8.10 -27.45
C TYR A 293 57.25 -8.36 -28.60
N ASN A 294 57.66 -9.62 -28.83
CA ASN A 294 58.47 -10.00 -29.98
C ASN A 294 57.73 -9.85 -31.32
N GLN A 295 56.39 -9.86 -31.33
CA GLN A 295 55.59 -9.53 -32.53
C GLN A 295 55.73 -8.05 -32.95
N PHE A 296 56.00 -7.15 -32.02
CA PHE A 296 56.15 -5.73 -32.31
C PHE A 296 57.58 -5.36 -32.72
N LYS A 297 58.60 -6.03 -32.15
CA LYS A 297 60.01 -5.88 -32.53
C LYS A 297 60.83 -7.08 -32.06
N GLU A 298 61.55 -7.71 -32.98
CA GLU A 298 62.36 -8.90 -32.70
C GLU A 298 63.45 -8.60 -31.64
N GLY A 299 63.49 -9.41 -30.57
CA GLY A 299 64.44 -9.31 -29.46
C GLY A 299 64.04 -8.39 -28.29
N LEU A 300 62.93 -7.64 -28.41
CA LEU A 300 62.41 -6.81 -27.31
C LEU A 300 61.73 -7.67 -26.23
N GLY A 301 61.00 -8.71 -26.65
CA GLY A 301 60.33 -9.65 -25.76
C GLY A 301 61.33 -10.44 -24.91
N ASP A 302 62.49 -10.79 -25.45
CA ASP A 302 63.52 -11.55 -24.72
C ASP A 302 64.18 -10.72 -23.60
N LEU A 303 64.33 -9.42 -23.81
CA LEU A 303 64.90 -8.48 -22.84
C LEU A 303 63.91 -8.24 -21.69
N ILE A 304 62.63 -8.02 -22.03
CA ILE A 304 61.53 -7.89 -21.07
C ILE A 304 61.32 -9.21 -20.31
N LYS A 305 61.42 -10.36 -20.98
CA LYS A 305 61.32 -11.68 -20.35
C LYS A 305 62.34 -11.85 -19.24
N ARG A 306 63.61 -11.48 -19.48
CA ARG A 306 64.66 -11.59 -18.46
C ARG A 306 64.37 -10.68 -17.26
N GLU A 307 63.91 -9.45 -17.49
CA GLU A 307 63.51 -8.54 -16.39
C GLU A 307 62.29 -9.07 -15.62
N ILE A 308 61.29 -9.62 -16.32
CA ILE A 308 60.11 -10.25 -15.69
C ILE A 308 60.51 -11.49 -14.90
N GLU A 309 61.42 -12.32 -15.40
CA GLU A 309 61.94 -13.50 -14.69
C GLU A 309 62.72 -13.11 -13.44
N GLU A 310 63.54 -12.05 -13.49
CA GLU A 310 64.23 -11.51 -12.32
C GLU A 310 63.25 -10.94 -11.27
N VAL A 311 62.23 -10.20 -11.70
CA VAL A 311 61.18 -9.70 -10.79
C VAL A 311 60.34 -10.85 -10.22
N THR A 312 60.06 -11.88 -11.02
CA THR A 312 59.28 -13.05 -10.58
C THR A 312 60.06 -13.89 -9.58
N THR A 313 61.36 -14.08 -9.78
CA THR A 313 62.22 -14.79 -8.81
C THR A 313 62.43 -14.00 -7.52
N PHE A 314 62.49 -12.67 -7.58
CA PHE A 314 62.48 -11.84 -6.38
C PHE A 314 61.14 -11.92 -5.63
N LYS A 315 60.03 -11.87 -6.36
CA LYS A 315 58.67 -12.04 -5.81
C LYS A 315 58.52 -13.42 -5.15
N GLN A 316 59.00 -14.49 -5.79
CA GLN A 316 59.01 -15.85 -5.22
C GLN A 316 59.75 -15.91 -3.89
N LYS A 317 60.91 -15.24 -3.76
CA LYS A 317 61.64 -15.16 -2.48
C LYS A 317 60.86 -14.43 -1.39
N ILE A 318 60.13 -13.36 -1.74
CA ILE A 318 59.27 -12.63 -0.80
C ILE A 318 58.09 -13.51 -0.39
N ASP A 319 57.45 -14.17 -1.35
CA ASP A 319 56.30 -15.05 -1.13
C ASP A 319 56.70 -16.25 -0.25
N ASP A 320 57.88 -16.84 -0.47
CA ASP A 320 58.42 -17.92 0.37
C ASP A 320 58.74 -17.46 1.79
N PHE A 321 59.29 -16.24 1.96
CA PHE A 321 59.51 -15.66 3.28
C PHE A 321 58.19 -15.37 4.01
N GLN A 322 57.20 -14.82 3.30
CA GLN A 322 55.86 -14.59 3.84
C GLN A 322 55.18 -15.91 4.22
N ARG A 323 55.30 -16.96 3.40
CA ARG A 323 54.79 -18.31 3.71
C ARG A 323 55.43 -18.86 4.98
N SER A 324 56.74 -18.70 5.17
CA SER A 324 57.42 -19.15 6.40
C SER A 324 56.84 -18.46 7.63
N ILE A 325 56.68 -17.14 7.62
CA ILE A 325 56.10 -16.38 8.75
C ILE A 325 54.65 -16.80 9.01
N MET A 326 53.86 -17.00 7.95
CA MET A 326 52.46 -17.41 8.07
C MET A 326 52.32 -18.85 8.60
N GLU A 327 53.21 -19.76 8.23
CA GLU A 327 53.23 -21.12 8.79
C GLU A 327 53.69 -21.12 10.26
N ASP A 328 54.70 -20.33 10.62
CA ASP A 328 55.11 -20.18 12.03
C ASP A 328 53.96 -19.61 12.88
N ARG A 329 53.24 -18.59 12.37
CA ARG A 329 52.06 -18.04 13.05
C ARG A 329 50.92 -19.04 13.14
N LYS A 330 50.68 -19.81 12.07
CA LYS A 330 49.65 -20.85 12.05
C LYS A 330 49.94 -21.95 13.07
N THR A 331 51.19 -22.44 13.15
CA THR A 331 51.55 -23.47 14.13
C THR A 331 51.40 -22.96 15.58
N SER A 332 51.72 -21.69 15.85
CA SER A 332 51.44 -21.05 17.15
C SER A 332 49.93 -21.02 17.47
N ILE A 333 49.10 -20.62 16.51
CA ILE A 333 47.63 -20.57 16.68
C ILE A 333 47.06 -21.99 16.89
N GLU A 334 47.56 -22.99 16.16
CA GLU A 334 47.13 -24.39 16.34
C GLU A 334 47.49 -24.94 17.72
N GLN A 335 48.65 -24.57 18.26
CA GLN A 335 49.05 -24.92 19.63
C GLN A 335 48.16 -24.24 20.68
N GLU A 336 47.85 -22.95 20.51
CA GLU A 336 46.95 -22.22 21.41
C GLU A 336 45.53 -22.81 21.39
N ILE A 337 44.99 -23.13 20.21
CA ILE A 337 43.68 -23.79 20.07
C ILE A 337 43.67 -25.12 20.83
N LYS A 338 44.74 -25.91 20.76
CA LYS A 338 44.83 -27.19 21.46
C LYS A 338 44.81 -27.02 22.99
N VAL A 339 45.52 -26.01 23.51
CA VAL A 339 45.48 -25.66 24.95
C VAL A 339 44.07 -25.25 25.36
N PHE A 340 43.37 -24.49 24.53
CA PHE A 340 41.98 -24.12 24.79
C PHE A 340 41.03 -25.32 24.75
N GLU A 341 41.21 -26.25 23.81
CA GLU A 341 40.41 -27.49 23.76
C GLU A 341 40.60 -28.35 25.02
N GLU A 342 41.82 -28.44 25.54
CA GLU A 342 42.12 -29.12 26.80
C GLU A 342 41.52 -28.37 28.01
N SER A 343 41.60 -27.03 28.02
CA SER A 343 41.01 -26.18 29.06
C SER A 343 39.47 -26.18 29.04
N ILE A 344 38.83 -26.45 27.91
CA ILE A 344 37.37 -26.58 27.75
C ILE A 344 36.88 -27.97 28.18
N SER A 345 37.72 -29.01 28.07
CA SER A 345 37.36 -30.40 28.39
C SER A 345 37.05 -30.62 29.88
N SER A 346 37.82 -30.00 30.78
CA SER A 346 37.63 -30.17 32.22
C SER A 346 36.34 -29.50 32.75
N PRO A 347 36.04 -28.22 32.43
CA PRO A 347 34.79 -27.57 32.79
C PRO A 347 33.57 -28.24 32.17
N ASN A 348 33.64 -28.74 30.92
CA ASN A 348 32.53 -29.49 30.31
C ASN A 348 32.21 -30.80 31.07
N LYS A 349 33.22 -31.50 31.61
CA LYS A 349 32.98 -32.70 32.44
C LYS A 349 32.32 -32.34 33.76
N LEU A 350 32.80 -31.29 34.43
CA LEU A 350 32.20 -30.77 35.66
C LEU A 350 30.76 -30.28 35.44
N TYR A 351 30.50 -29.60 34.31
CA TYR A 351 29.16 -29.20 33.90
C TYR A 351 28.24 -30.43 33.76
N GLY A 352 28.70 -31.47 33.04
CA GLY A 352 27.95 -32.71 32.87
C GLY A 352 27.64 -33.42 34.19
N GLU A 353 28.59 -33.45 35.11
CA GLU A 353 28.42 -34.03 36.46
C GLU A 353 27.41 -33.22 37.28
N LYS A 354 27.50 -31.89 37.30
CA LYS A 354 26.61 -31.00 38.06
C LYS A 354 25.18 -30.99 37.51
N VAL A 355 25.01 -31.01 36.18
CA VAL A 355 23.71 -31.18 35.53
C VAL A 355 23.11 -32.56 35.82
N SER A 356 23.93 -33.62 35.87
CA SER A 356 23.45 -34.96 36.23
C SER A 356 22.99 -35.08 37.69
N LEU A 357 23.58 -34.29 38.61
CA LEU A 357 23.15 -34.23 40.01
C LEU A 357 21.78 -33.56 40.14
N LEU A 358 21.47 -32.57 39.31
CA LEU A 358 20.12 -31.98 39.19
C LEU A 358 19.12 -32.93 38.50
N ASP A 359 19.59 -33.89 37.71
CA ASP A 359 18.78 -34.84 36.92
C ASP A 359 18.49 -36.16 37.68
N GLN A 360 18.87 -36.29 38.97
CA GLN A 360 18.69 -37.53 39.74
C GLN A 360 17.22 -37.95 39.96
N GLU A 361 16.27 -37.02 39.82
CA GLU A 361 14.82 -37.31 39.88
C GLU A 361 14.14 -37.40 38.48
N GLY A 362 14.90 -37.34 37.38
CA GLY A 362 14.34 -37.41 36.02
C GLY A 362 13.58 -36.15 35.57
N LEU A 363 13.84 -35.01 36.22
CA LEU A 363 13.13 -33.74 36.03
C LEU A 363 13.53 -32.99 34.75
N LEU A 364 14.68 -33.29 34.11
CA LEU A 364 15.22 -32.51 32.99
C LEU A 364 15.03 -33.15 31.61
N VAL A 365 14.35 -34.31 31.52
CA VAL A 365 14.10 -35.00 30.23
C VAL A 365 13.28 -34.13 29.26
N SER A 366 12.36 -33.30 29.77
CA SER A 366 11.52 -32.39 28.98
C SER A 366 12.30 -31.18 28.43
N LEU A 367 13.16 -30.57 29.25
CA LEU A 367 14.02 -29.44 28.87
C LEU A 367 15.11 -29.85 27.87
N LYS A 368 15.76 -31.00 28.07
CA LYS A 368 16.73 -31.57 27.12
C LYS A 368 16.12 -31.83 25.74
N GLN A 369 14.87 -32.30 25.68
CA GLN A 369 14.18 -32.51 24.41
C GLN A 369 13.83 -31.22 23.68
N THR A 370 13.58 -30.12 24.39
CA THR A 370 13.23 -28.83 23.77
C THR A 370 14.46 -28.09 23.25
N ILE A 371 15.59 -28.20 23.93
CA ILE A 371 16.86 -27.59 23.50
C ILE A 371 17.48 -28.36 22.33
N ALA A 372 17.39 -29.70 22.32
CA ALA A 372 17.90 -30.54 21.22
C ALA A 372 17.17 -30.34 19.87
N ILE A 373 16.00 -29.71 19.86
CA ILE A 373 15.26 -29.37 18.64
C ILE A 373 15.79 -28.09 17.99
N HIS A 374 16.55 -27.27 18.72
CA HIS A 374 17.02 -25.95 18.29
C HIS A 374 18.55 -25.79 18.19
N SER A 375 19.32 -26.83 18.48
CA SER A 375 20.79 -26.87 18.34
C SER A 375 21.24 -27.56 17.06
#